data_AF-A0A420FKZ6-F1
#
_entry.id   AF-A0A420FKZ6-F1
#
_cell.length_a   1.000
_cell.length_b   1.000
_cell.length_c   1.000
_cell.angle_alpha   90.00
_cell.angle_beta   90.00
_cell.angle_gamma   90.00
#
_symmetry.space_group_name_H-M   'P 1'
#
loop_
_entity.id
_entity.type
_entity.pdbx_description
1 polymer ?
#
loop_
_entity_poly.entity_id
_entity_poly.type
_entity_poly.pdbx_seq_one_letter_code
_entity_poly.pdbx_strand_id
1 'polypeptide(L)'
;MMDELQAVERFLGGLLGKLEPAARRAAMRDIARELRRSQQARIASQKNPDGTAYDARKPRRKPDGKLRDKRGRIKRAAMFAKLRTARYLRTEADSNGLALGFAGRISRVARVHQYGETDRVAPHGVEYKYPARVLLGFTHEERELIRDMLLKHIAK
;
A
#
# COMPACT_ATOMS: atom_id res chain seq x y z
N MET A 1 8.26 33.79 36.69
CA MET A 1 6.79 33.77 36.59
C MET A 1 6.25 34.33 35.28
N MET A 2 6.24 35.65 34.99
CA MET A 2 5.71 36.14 33.69
C MET A 2 6.55 35.71 32.48
N ASP A 3 7.88 35.74 32.58
CA ASP A 3 8.78 35.32 31.50
C ASP A 3 8.68 33.81 31.20
N GLU A 4 8.54 32.98 32.25
CA GLU A 4 8.31 31.53 32.11
C GLU A 4 6.97 31.23 31.42
N LEU A 5 5.90 31.96 31.76
CA LEU A 5 4.60 31.80 31.12
C LEU A 5 4.64 32.19 29.63
N GLN A 6 5.33 33.30 29.30
CA GLN A 6 5.55 33.71 27.91
C GLN A 6 6.40 32.70 27.13
N ALA A 7 7.39 32.09 27.77
CA ALA A 7 8.19 31.02 27.14
C ALA A 7 7.33 29.80 26.82
N VAL A 8 6.44 29.39 27.74
CA VAL A 8 5.48 28.29 27.51
C VAL A 8 4.51 28.65 26.39
N GLU A 9 3.96 29.86 26.38
CA GLU A 9 3.03 30.31 25.33
C GLU A 9 3.67 30.30 23.93
N ARG A 10 4.89 30.81 23.78
CA ARG A 10 5.64 30.75 22.51
C ARG A 10 5.89 29.32 22.06
N PHE A 11 6.26 28.44 23.00
CA PHE A 11 6.49 27.02 22.70
C PHE A 11 5.21 26.32 22.24
N LEU A 12 4.11 26.46 22.98
CA LEU A 12 2.82 25.85 22.66
C LEU A 12 2.24 26.43 21.35
N GLY A 13 2.36 27.74 21.13
CA GLY A 13 1.96 28.39 19.88
C GLY A 13 2.70 27.83 18.66
N GLY A 14 4.01 27.57 18.79
CA GLY A 14 4.80 26.89 17.76
C GLY A 14 4.32 25.47 17.48
N LEU A 15 3.91 24.72 18.52
CA LEU A 15 3.32 23.38 18.34
C LEU A 15 1.96 23.42 17.65
N LEU A 16 1.08 24.35 18.02
CA LEU A 16 -0.21 24.55 17.37
C LEU A 16 -0.04 24.86 15.88
N GLY A 17 0.95 25.71 15.53
CA GLY A 17 1.29 26.00 14.14
C GLY A 17 1.64 24.76 13.30
N LYS A 18 2.25 23.74 13.91
CA LYS A 18 2.56 22.46 13.23
C LYS A 18 1.36 21.52 13.13
N LEU A 19 0.30 21.81 13.87
CA LEU A 19 -0.98 21.13 13.79
C LEU A 19 -1.97 21.86 12.88
N GLU A 20 -1.62 23.01 12.29
CA GLU A 20 -2.47 23.72 11.32
C GLU A 20 -2.72 22.89 10.04
N PRO A 21 -3.82 23.13 9.30
CA PRO A 21 -4.19 22.35 8.11
C PRO A 21 -3.09 22.23 7.06
N ALA A 22 -2.29 23.28 6.85
CA ALA A 22 -1.19 23.27 5.89
C ALA A 22 -0.06 22.31 6.33
N ALA A 23 0.31 22.35 7.61
CA ALA A 23 1.33 21.48 8.19
C ALA A 23 0.87 20.01 8.22
N ARG A 24 -0.39 19.75 8.63
CA ARG A 24 -0.98 18.41 8.57
C ARG A 24 -1.01 17.86 7.15
N ARG A 25 -1.42 18.69 6.17
CA ARG A 25 -1.42 18.28 4.75
C ARG A 25 0.00 17.96 4.26
N ALA A 26 1.01 18.71 4.68
CA ALA A 26 2.40 18.40 4.36
C ALA A 26 2.81 17.04 4.92
N ALA A 27 2.51 16.78 6.21
CA ALA A 27 2.78 15.50 6.85
C ALA A 27 2.09 14.33 6.14
N MET A 28 0.79 14.46 5.84
CA MET A 28 0.03 13.42 5.14
C MET A 28 0.62 13.11 3.76
N ARG A 29 1.03 14.12 2.98
CA ARG A 29 1.65 13.91 1.65
C ARG A 29 2.98 13.18 1.74
N ASP A 30 3.80 13.50 2.75
CA ASP A 30 5.11 12.88 2.90
C ASP A 30 4.97 11.42 3.34
N ILE A 31 4.09 11.15 4.30
CA ILE A 31 3.75 9.79 4.73
C ILE A 31 3.16 8.98 3.57
N ALA A 32 2.27 9.57 2.77
CA ALA A 32 1.67 8.93 1.59
C ALA A 32 2.72 8.41 0.61
N ARG A 33 3.72 9.25 0.34
CA ARG A 33 4.79 8.95 -0.61
C ARG A 33 5.61 7.76 -0.14
N GLU A 34 5.97 7.74 1.14
CA GLU A 34 6.82 6.70 1.69
C GLU A 34 6.06 5.38 1.90
N LEU A 35 4.85 5.45 2.43
CA LEU A 35 3.97 4.29 2.55
C LEU A 35 3.73 3.65 1.19
N ARG A 36 3.43 4.45 0.16
CA ARG A 36 3.26 3.92 -1.21
C ARG A 36 4.53 3.23 -1.69
N ARG A 37 5.71 3.82 -1.49
CA ARG A 37 6.99 3.23 -1.89
C ARG A 37 7.21 1.87 -1.21
N SER A 38 6.96 1.80 0.09
CA SER A 38 7.05 0.55 0.86
C SER A 38 6.09 -0.52 0.32
N GLN A 39 4.82 -0.19 0.15
CA GLN A 39 3.79 -1.09 -0.39
C GLN A 39 4.17 -1.58 -1.80
N GLN A 40 4.72 -0.71 -2.64
CA GLN A 40 5.23 -1.07 -3.97
C GLN A 40 6.36 -2.08 -3.93
N ALA A 41 7.30 -1.90 -3.00
CA ALA A 41 8.42 -2.81 -2.81
C ALA A 41 7.94 -4.17 -2.27
N ARG A 42 7.04 -4.18 -1.28
CA ARG A 42 6.44 -5.39 -0.71
C ARG A 42 5.65 -6.20 -1.75
N ILE A 43 4.83 -5.54 -2.57
CA ILE A 43 4.12 -6.23 -3.65
C ILE A 43 5.12 -6.78 -4.69
N ALA A 44 6.21 -6.05 -4.97
CA ALA A 44 7.24 -6.54 -5.88
C ALA A 44 7.96 -7.80 -5.37
N SER A 45 8.20 -7.86 -4.06
CA SER A 45 8.79 -9.03 -3.39
C SER A 45 7.80 -10.17 -3.15
N GLN A 46 6.52 -9.99 -3.54
CA GLN A 46 5.45 -10.99 -3.45
C GLN A 46 5.18 -11.44 -2.01
N LYS A 47 5.13 -10.51 -1.06
CA LYS A 47 4.87 -10.79 0.36
C LYS A 47 3.59 -10.13 0.87
N ASN A 48 2.90 -10.78 1.79
CA ASN A 48 1.84 -10.20 2.61
C ASN A 48 2.41 -9.24 3.68
N PRO A 49 1.58 -8.42 4.35
CA PRO A 49 2.03 -7.50 5.40
C PRO A 49 2.65 -8.17 6.63
N ASP A 50 2.29 -9.43 6.89
CA ASP A 50 2.86 -10.27 7.95
C ASP A 50 4.22 -10.90 7.55
N GLY A 51 4.71 -10.61 6.34
CA GLY A 51 5.96 -11.13 5.81
C GLY A 51 5.86 -12.47 5.09
N THR A 52 4.71 -13.17 5.15
CA THR A 52 4.50 -14.44 4.44
C THR A 52 4.51 -14.24 2.92
N ALA A 53 4.93 -15.26 2.18
CA ALA A 53 4.90 -15.20 0.71
C ALA A 53 3.46 -15.29 0.18
N TYR A 54 3.18 -14.61 -0.93
CA TYR A 54 1.93 -14.80 -1.66
C TYR A 54 1.80 -16.23 -2.17
N ASP A 55 0.58 -16.74 -2.11
CA ASP A 55 0.27 -18.02 -2.73
C ASP A 55 0.62 -18.06 -4.20
N ALA A 56 1.35 -19.09 -4.60
CA ALA A 56 1.83 -19.23 -5.96
C ALA A 56 0.67 -19.32 -6.96
N ARG A 57 0.86 -18.74 -8.14
CA ARG A 57 -0.13 -18.87 -9.23
C ARG A 57 -0.26 -20.33 -9.67
N LYS A 58 -1.51 -20.81 -9.84
CA LYS A 58 -1.80 -22.14 -10.40
C LYS A 58 -1.13 -22.28 -11.79
N PRO A 59 -0.35 -23.35 -12.03
CA PRO A 59 0.32 -23.55 -13.30
C PRO A 59 -0.71 -23.80 -14.41
N ARG A 60 -0.57 -23.10 -15.54
CA ARG A 60 -1.39 -23.33 -16.73
C ARG A 60 -0.85 -24.53 -17.49
N ARG A 61 -1.59 -25.63 -17.51
CA ARG A 61 -1.31 -26.79 -18.36
C ARG A 61 -2.02 -26.62 -19.70
N LYS A 62 -1.39 -27.09 -20.78
CA LYS A 62 -2.02 -27.27 -22.09
C LYS A 62 -2.90 -28.51 -22.06
N PRO A 63 -3.81 -28.67 -23.04
CA PRO A 63 -4.64 -29.88 -23.19
C PRO A 63 -3.81 -31.17 -23.32
N ASP A 64 -2.61 -31.09 -23.92
CA ASP A 64 -1.66 -32.21 -24.08
C ASP A 64 -0.87 -32.56 -22.80
N GLY A 65 -1.30 -32.05 -21.63
CA GLY A 65 -0.67 -32.26 -20.33
C GLY A 65 0.65 -31.50 -20.13
N LYS A 66 1.25 -30.93 -21.19
CA LYS A 66 2.49 -30.15 -21.08
C LYS A 66 2.19 -28.82 -20.42
N LEU A 67 3.13 -28.31 -19.61
CA LEU A 67 3.01 -26.95 -19.10
C LEU A 67 2.97 -25.99 -20.29
N ARG A 68 1.94 -25.12 -20.34
CA ARG A 68 1.85 -24.08 -21.37
C ARG A 68 3.01 -23.10 -21.29
N ASP A 69 3.53 -22.95 -20.09
CA ASP A 69 4.64 -22.09 -19.74
C ASP A 69 5.88 -22.97 -19.48
N LYS A 70 6.87 -22.91 -20.40
CA LYS A 70 8.16 -23.60 -20.24
C LYS A 70 8.89 -23.01 -19.03
N ARG A 71 9.22 -23.83 -18.02
CA ARG A 71 10.11 -23.43 -16.91
C ARG A 71 11.45 -22.99 -17.53
N GLY A 72 11.83 -21.72 -17.41
CA GLY A 72 13.11 -21.21 -17.92
C GLY A 72 13.04 -19.91 -18.72
N ARG A 73 11.87 -19.50 -19.25
CA ARG A 73 11.73 -18.13 -19.77
C ARG A 73 11.65 -17.19 -18.56
N ILE A 74 12.79 -16.55 -18.29
CA ILE A 74 13.08 -15.58 -17.22
C ILE A 74 11.82 -15.10 -16.50
N LYS A 75 11.58 -15.71 -15.33
CA LYS A 75 10.55 -15.37 -14.34
C LYS A 75 9.11 -15.51 -14.85
N ARG A 76 8.32 -16.41 -14.22
CA ARG A 76 6.88 -16.15 -14.10
C ARG A 76 6.77 -14.71 -13.63
N ALA A 77 6.28 -13.79 -14.48
CA ALA A 77 6.25 -12.38 -14.14
C ALA A 77 5.58 -12.24 -12.77
N ALA A 78 6.27 -11.60 -11.82
CA ALA A 78 5.76 -11.37 -10.48
C ALA A 78 4.32 -10.87 -10.58
N MET A 79 3.41 -11.42 -9.78
CA MET A 79 2.01 -11.01 -9.83
C MET A 79 1.91 -9.53 -9.49
N PHE A 80 0.89 -8.86 -10.04
CA PHE A 80 0.64 -7.44 -9.74
C PHE A 80 1.77 -6.48 -10.15
N ALA A 81 2.72 -6.90 -11.00
CA ALA A 81 3.83 -6.04 -11.45
C ALA A 81 3.36 -4.71 -12.05
N LYS A 82 2.26 -4.70 -12.79
CA LYS A 82 1.63 -3.48 -13.31
C LYS A 82 0.82 -2.77 -12.22
N LEU A 83 0.03 -3.52 -11.46
CA LEU A 83 -0.89 -2.98 -10.44
C LEU A 83 -0.14 -2.20 -9.34
N ARG A 84 1.06 -2.64 -8.94
CA ARG A 84 1.88 -1.92 -7.95
C ARG A 84 2.35 -0.55 -8.43
N THR A 85 2.46 -0.30 -9.74
CA THR A 85 3.06 0.96 -10.24
C THR A 85 2.27 2.20 -9.80
N ALA A 86 2.93 3.35 -9.81
CA ALA A 86 2.30 4.62 -9.44
C ALA A 86 1.13 5.03 -10.36
N ARG A 87 0.99 4.39 -11.52
CA ARG A 87 -0.19 4.60 -12.36
C ARG A 87 -1.47 4.05 -11.72
N TYR A 88 -1.38 2.99 -10.92
CA TYR A 88 -2.53 2.21 -10.46
C TYR A 88 -2.70 2.20 -8.94
N LEU A 89 -1.62 2.07 -8.15
CA LEU A 89 -1.67 2.20 -6.70
C LEU A 89 -1.63 3.68 -6.35
N ARG A 90 -2.76 4.35 -6.17
CA ARG A 90 -2.90 5.82 -6.00
C ARG A 90 -2.91 6.24 -4.53
N THR A 91 -2.49 7.48 -4.29
CA THR A 91 -2.50 8.16 -2.99
C THR A 91 -3.31 9.43 -3.09
N GLU A 92 -4.11 9.72 -2.07
CA GLU A 92 -4.79 11.01 -1.86
C GLU A 92 -4.46 11.48 -0.44
N ALA A 93 -4.14 12.76 -0.27
CA ALA A 93 -3.74 13.31 1.02
C ALA A 93 -4.21 14.75 1.16
N ASP A 94 -4.84 15.05 2.29
CA ASP A 94 -5.32 16.39 2.64
C ASP A 94 -4.99 16.72 4.12
N SER A 95 -5.64 17.74 4.67
CA SER A 95 -5.44 18.15 6.06
C SER A 95 -6.13 17.26 7.09
N ASN A 96 -7.01 16.36 6.65
CA ASN A 96 -7.83 15.49 7.48
C ASN A 96 -7.32 14.05 7.46
N GLY A 97 -6.62 13.65 6.39
CA GLY A 97 -5.98 12.35 6.34
C GLY A 97 -5.32 12.00 5.02
N LEU A 98 -5.16 10.69 4.84
CA LEU A 98 -4.50 10.05 3.71
C LEU A 98 -5.26 8.78 3.33
N ALA A 99 -5.48 8.57 2.04
CA ALA A 99 -5.93 7.31 1.46
C ALA A 99 -4.89 6.73 0.48
N LEU A 100 -4.63 5.43 0.57
CA LEU A 100 -3.82 4.68 -0.38
C LEU A 100 -4.62 3.49 -0.91
N GLY A 101 -4.71 3.36 -2.24
CA GLY A 101 -5.47 2.25 -2.81
C GLY A 101 -5.55 2.23 -4.32
N PHE A 102 -6.60 1.57 -4.81
CA PHE A 102 -6.82 1.24 -6.21
C PHE A 102 -8.16 1.83 -6.67
N ALA A 103 -8.19 2.45 -7.85
CA ALA A 103 -9.39 3.10 -8.38
C ALA A 103 -9.84 2.53 -9.74
N GLY A 104 -11.13 2.69 -10.05
CA GLY A 104 -11.72 2.27 -11.31
C GLY A 104 -11.65 0.75 -11.54
N ARG A 105 -11.55 0.33 -12.80
CA ARG A 105 -11.65 -1.10 -13.18
C ARG A 105 -10.62 -2.02 -12.49
N ILE A 106 -9.46 -1.49 -12.10
CA ILE A 106 -8.42 -2.31 -11.47
C ILE A 106 -8.66 -2.58 -9.98
N SER A 107 -9.56 -1.83 -9.33
CA SER A 107 -9.88 -2.03 -7.92
C SER A 107 -10.56 -3.37 -7.69
N ARG A 108 -11.36 -3.85 -8.65
CA ARG A 108 -11.96 -5.19 -8.63
C ARG A 108 -10.90 -6.28 -8.50
N VAL A 109 -9.87 -6.25 -9.36
CA VAL A 109 -8.78 -7.24 -9.32
C VAL A 109 -8.06 -7.16 -7.98
N ALA A 110 -7.76 -5.96 -7.52
CA ALA A 110 -7.12 -5.77 -6.23
C ALA A 110 -7.97 -6.33 -5.08
N ARG A 111 -9.27 -6.06 -5.07
CA ARG A 111 -10.24 -6.52 -4.06
C ARG A 111 -10.36 -8.04 -4.02
N VAL A 112 -10.50 -8.67 -5.19
CA VAL A 112 -10.57 -10.13 -5.30
C VAL A 112 -9.35 -10.78 -4.67
N HIS A 113 -8.16 -10.23 -4.89
CA HIS A 113 -6.95 -10.75 -4.27
C HIS A 113 -6.81 -10.33 -2.81
N GLN A 114 -7.18 -9.10 -2.45
CA GLN A 114 -7.13 -8.59 -1.08
C GLN A 114 -7.88 -9.49 -0.11
N TYR A 115 -9.11 -9.89 -0.48
CA TYR A 115 -10.00 -10.67 0.39
C TYR A 115 -10.14 -12.14 -0.04
N GLY A 116 -9.40 -12.57 -1.07
CA GLY A 116 -9.49 -13.92 -1.60
C GLY A 116 -10.89 -14.27 -2.11
N GLU A 117 -11.51 -13.41 -2.91
CA GLU A 117 -12.87 -13.60 -3.41
C GLU A 117 -12.93 -14.58 -4.59
N THR A 118 -14.16 -14.95 -4.97
CA THR A 118 -14.42 -15.68 -6.20
C THR A 118 -14.54 -14.70 -7.36
N ASP A 119 -13.84 -14.96 -8.46
CA ASP A 119 -14.02 -14.20 -9.70
C ASP A 119 -13.85 -15.11 -10.93
N ARG A 120 -14.35 -14.66 -12.08
CA ARG A 120 -14.24 -15.38 -13.35
C ARG A 120 -12.83 -15.27 -13.91
N VAL A 121 -12.28 -16.39 -14.39
CA VAL A 121 -10.92 -16.42 -14.98
C VAL A 121 -10.87 -15.78 -16.36
N ALA A 122 -11.99 -15.79 -17.09
CA ALA A 122 -12.18 -15.17 -18.40
C ALA A 122 -13.64 -14.72 -18.57
N PRO A 123 -13.95 -13.81 -19.50
CA PRO A 123 -15.34 -13.50 -19.86
C PRO A 123 -16.09 -14.79 -20.20
N HIS A 124 -17.25 -15.00 -19.56
CA HIS A 124 -18.05 -16.23 -19.67
C HIS A 124 -17.31 -17.54 -19.31
N GLY A 125 -16.19 -17.44 -18.59
CA GLY A 125 -15.40 -18.58 -18.17
C GLY A 125 -15.76 -19.09 -16.77
N VAL A 126 -15.03 -20.12 -16.34
CA VAL A 126 -15.17 -20.71 -15.00
C VAL A 126 -14.88 -19.71 -13.88
N GLU A 127 -15.63 -19.83 -12.80
CA GLU A 127 -15.38 -19.13 -11.56
C GLU A 127 -14.27 -19.82 -10.77
N TYR A 128 -13.46 -19.02 -10.09
CA TYR A 128 -12.34 -19.49 -9.31
C TYR A 128 -12.23 -18.71 -8.01
N LYS A 129 -12.15 -19.43 -6.89
CA LYS A 129 -11.86 -18.85 -5.58
C LYS A 129 -10.36 -18.53 -5.50
N TYR A 130 -10.02 -17.25 -5.51
CA TYR A 130 -8.64 -16.81 -5.41
C TYR A 130 -8.17 -16.89 -3.96
N PRO A 131 -6.93 -17.35 -3.69
CA PRO A 131 -6.38 -17.19 -2.36
C PRO A 131 -6.06 -15.71 -2.10
N ALA A 132 -6.17 -15.33 -0.82
CA ALA A 132 -5.87 -13.99 -0.36
C ALA A 132 -4.39 -13.65 -0.57
N ARG A 133 -4.15 -12.49 -1.15
CA ARG A 133 -2.84 -11.86 -1.33
C ARG A 133 -3.04 -10.40 -0.96
N VAL A 134 -2.66 -10.06 0.27
CA VAL A 134 -3.01 -8.79 0.91
C VAL A 134 -2.15 -7.68 0.29
N LEU A 135 -2.72 -7.00 -0.72
CA LEU A 135 -2.04 -5.96 -1.49
C LEU A 135 -1.94 -4.64 -0.72
N LEU A 136 -2.96 -4.32 0.07
CA LEU A 136 -3.02 -3.14 0.94
C LEU A 136 -3.07 -3.60 2.38
N GLY A 137 -2.18 -3.09 3.21
CA GLY A 137 -2.15 -3.41 4.63
C GLY A 137 -0.80 -3.06 5.24
N PHE A 138 -0.82 -2.63 6.49
CA PHE A 138 0.38 -2.15 7.17
C PHE A 138 1.23 -3.29 7.71
N THR A 139 2.52 -3.28 7.39
CA THR A 139 3.51 -4.05 8.15
C THR A 139 3.76 -3.40 9.51
N HIS A 140 4.51 -4.07 10.38
CA HIS A 140 4.96 -3.46 11.63
C HIS A 140 5.84 -2.24 11.36
N GLU A 141 6.82 -2.37 10.47
CA GLU A 141 7.77 -1.32 10.10
C GLU A 141 7.08 -0.11 9.48
N GLU A 142 6.01 -0.32 8.69
CA GLU A 142 5.23 0.78 8.14
C GLU A 142 4.47 1.57 9.23
N ARG A 143 4.01 0.91 10.29
CA ARG A 143 3.36 1.59 11.43
C ARG A 143 4.36 2.46 12.19
N GLU A 144 5.55 1.91 12.43
CA GLU A 144 6.64 2.65 13.07
C GLU A 144 7.06 3.85 12.21
N LEU A 145 7.24 3.64 10.90
CA LEU A 145 7.55 4.70 9.95
C LEU A 145 6.51 5.82 9.96
N ILE A 146 5.22 5.49 9.94
CA ILE A 146 4.14 6.48 10.01
C ILE A 146 4.24 7.29 11.29
N ARG A 147 4.41 6.62 12.44
CA ARG A 147 4.54 7.28 13.75
C ARG A 147 5.74 8.21 13.78
N ASP A 148 6.90 7.74 13.34
CA ASP A 148 8.15 8.49 13.39
C ASP A 148 8.10 9.72 12.47
N MET A 149 7.48 9.57 11.28
CA MET A 149 7.25 10.70 10.38
C MET A 149 6.30 11.73 11.01
N LEU A 150 5.20 11.31 11.63
CA LEU A 150 4.29 12.21 12.32
C LEU A 150 4.99 12.99 13.44
N LEU A 151 5.75 12.28 14.29
CA LEU A 151 6.54 12.90 15.36
C LEU A 151 7.54 13.91 14.79
N LYS A 152 8.22 13.58 13.69
CA LYS A 152 9.13 14.50 13.01
C LYS A 152 8.45 15.77 12.50
N HIS A 153 7.18 15.72 12.11
CA HIS A 153 6.44 16.92 11.69
C HIS A 153 6.01 17.80 12.87
N ILE A 154 5.77 17.23 14.05
CA ILE A 154 5.28 17.96 15.23
C ILE A 154 6.44 18.43 16.14
N ALA A 155 7.50 17.65 16.25
CA ALA A 155 8.67 17.98 17.08
C ALA A 155 9.63 18.98 16.42
N LYS A 156 9.38 19.35 15.16
CA LYS A 156 10.33 20.09 14.31
C LYS A 156 10.57 21.54 14.70
#